data_AF-A0A9R0QGZ2-F1
#
_entry.id   AF-A0A9R0QGZ2-F1
#
_cell.length_a   1.000
_cell.length_b   1.000
_cell.length_c   1.000
_cell.angle_alpha   90.00
_cell.angle_beta   90.00
_cell.angle_gamma   90.00
#
_symmetry.space_group_name_H-M   'P 1'
#
loop_
_entity.id
_entity.type
_entity.pdbx_description
1 polymer ?
#
loop_
_entity_poly.entity_id
_entity_poly.type
_entity_poly.pdbx_seq_one_letter_code
_entity_poly.pdbx_strand_id
1 'polypeptide(L)'
;MKSLCISKRSRFSCRGVITGDTYIPMNVVGVPDEVARQMSVQVHVTEYNIAQLQGMLDRGLCLTHEDANSITHSLDVGKANKKRIMLKVGETVNRRILDGDTVFINRPPSTDKHSVQGMYAHVHSDHTIKINPLICGPLGADFDGDCVHIFFPRSVSARAEATELFTVEKQLVSSHSAKLNFQLINAMFTGGLIPKKQLSGGPKWTFAQILETLLPEENRMLVRDLVTGTITISSVLSTMSPKEAVEFLNLLQPLLMESLSIDGFSINLRDFTVENSIPEMIQHKALNLDKLRKPIVDFIASSSDIRLLVDQKSDSAMNKVVEQIGFLGTQLQCNGRLYSSSLVEDCLSKSLSKCGSSSNGGHPLEAHGFIRSSFYKGLNPYEDLLHSISAREKIIHASKGLMEPGTLFKDMIAMLRDVVACYDGTIRNSCGNSVAEFDSTESSSYVTPGDPVGILAATAVANAAYKVVLDPNQNNMTSWDSMKEVLLTRASSRNENDQKIILYLSKCSCGNNFCTERASLAVQACLKRTKVEDCATEFSVQYQHQNMEATHCLVGHIHLDKKQLDEMNISMEDILQKCQEAICERRKKKGQVYQVLKRIVLSSR
;
A
#
# COMPACT_ATOMS: atom_id res chain seq x y z
N MET A 1 -27.72 5.54 -15.86
CA MET A 1 -27.38 6.61 -14.89
C MET A 1 -25.88 6.81 -14.69
N LYS A 2 -25.08 5.79 -14.34
CA LYS A 2 -23.64 5.97 -14.02
C LYS A 2 -22.82 6.68 -15.13
N SER A 3 -22.94 6.24 -16.38
CA SER A 3 -22.22 6.82 -17.54
C SER A 3 -22.82 8.12 -18.11
N LEU A 4 -23.97 8.56 -17.58
CA LEU A 4 -24.67 9.73 -18.09
C LEU A 4 -24.75 10.85 -17.04
N CYS A 5 -24.72 10.52 -15.75
CA CYS A 5 -24.84 11.49 -14.66
C CYS A 5 -23.58 11.56 -13.78
N ILE A 6 -22.93 10.42 -13.51
CA ILE A 6 -21.78 10.34 -12.57
C ILE A 6 -20.45 10.48 -13.30
N SER A 7 -20.30 9.85 -14.47
CA SER A 7 -19.10 9.94 -15.31
C SER A 7 -19.50 10.45 -16.68
N LYS A 8 -18.91 11.57 -17.10
CA LYS A 8 -19.11 12.18 -18.43
C LYS A 8 -17.75 12.43 -19.06
N ARG A 9 -17.69 12.34 -20.39
CA ARG A 9 -16.51 12.79 -21.14
C ARG A 9 -16.48 14.31 -21.14
N SER A 10 -15.34 14.90 -20.78
CA SER A 10 -15.11 16.33 -20.87
C SER A 10 -14.63 16.72 -22.28
N ARG A 11 -15.01 17.92 -22.72
CA ARG A 11 -14.53 18.50 -24.00
C ARG A 11 -13.19 19.23 -23.85
N PHE A 12 -12.94 19.83 -22.68
CA PHE A 12 -11.76 20.66 -22.41
C PHE A 12 -10.74 19.87 -21.60
N SER A 13 -10.26 18.79 -22.19
CA SER A 13 -9.26 17.92 -21.57
C SER A 13 -8.36 17.30 -22.63
N CYS A 14 -7.11 17.06 -22.31
CA CYS A 14 -6.20 16.26 -23.12
C CYS A 14 -5.72 15.03 -22.35
N ARG A 15 -5.15 14.08 -23.09
CA ARG A 15 -4.40 12.95 -22.54
C ARG A 15 -3.09 12.85 -23.31
N GLY A 16 -1.98 12.71 -22.60
CA GLY A 16 -0.66 12.57 -23.20
C GLY A 16 0.25 11.70 -22.36
N VAL A 17 1.28 11.17 -23.00
CA VAL A 17 2.36 10.42 -22.35
C VAL A 17 3.21 11.40 -21.56
N ILE A 18 3.63 11.00 -20.35
CA ILE A 18 4.46 11.83 -19.49
C ILE A 18 5.96 11.59 -19.69
N THR A 19 6.72 12.65 -19.55
CA THR A 19 8.18 12.66 -19.54
C THR A 19 8.68 13.48 -18.35
N GLY A 20 9.74 13.01 -17.69
CA GLY A 20 10.31 13.69 -16.54
C GLY A 20 11.20 14.85 -16.94
N ASP A 21 11.01 16.01 -16.31
CA ASP A 21 11.89 17.16 -16.45
C ASP A 21 12.21 17.70 -15.05
N THR A 22 13.49 17.67 -14.66
CA THR A 22 13.95 18.07 -13.33
C THR A 22 14.15 19.57 -13.18
N TYR A 23 14.09 20.33 -14.27
CA TYR A 23 14.31 21.78 -14.26
C TYR A 23 13.00 22.58 -14.24
N ILE A 24 11.86 21.93 -14.53
CA ILE A 24 10.56 22.56 -14.34
C ILE A 24 10.16 22.55 -12.86
N PRO A 25 9.55 23.64 -12.36
CA PRO A 25 9.03 23.68 -10.99
C PRO A 25 8.00 22.58 -10.72
N MET A 26 7.92 22.11 -9.48
CA MET A 26 6.97 21.09 -9.04
C MET A 26 5.51 21.47 -9.23
N ASN A 27 5.18 22.77 -9.21
CA ASN A 27 3.83 23.28 -9.42
C ASN A 27 3.55 23.62 -10.90
N VAL A 28 4.45 23.26 -11.82
CA VAL A 28 4.34 23.54 -13.27
C VAL A 28 4.25 22.23 -14.06
N VAL A 29 3.47 22.26 -15.13
CA VAL A 29 3.36 21.18 -16.12
C VAL A 29 3.64 21.68 -17.52
N GLY A 30 4.53 20.96 -18.22
CA GLY A 30 4.77 21.17 -19.64
C GLY A 30 3.60 20.66 -20.47
N VAL A 31 2.97 21.57 -21.22
CA VAL A 31 1.90 21.29 -22.17
C VAL A 31 2.42 21.48 -23.59
N PRO A 32 2.28 20.49 -24.48
CA PRO A 32 2.64 20.65 -25.90
C PRO A 32 1.87 21.80 -26.56
N ASP A 33 2.55 22.60 -27.39
CA ASP A 33 1.95 23.70 -28.16
C ASP A 33 0.77 23.22 -29.04
N GLU A 34 0.84 22.00 -29.57
CA GLU A 34 -0.26 21.37 -30.31
C GLU A 34 -1.55 21.28 -29.50
N VAL A 35 -1.44 20.96 -28.21
CA VAL A 35 -2.58 20.90 -27.28
C VAL A 35 -2.99 22.32 -26.87
N ALA A 36 -2.04 23.18 -26.55
CA ALA A 36 -2.30 24.55 -26.11
C ALA A 36 -3.07 25.37 -27.16
N ARG A 37 -2.82 25.13 -28.45
CA ARG A 37 -3.52 25.76 -29.58
C ARG A 37 -4.98 25.35 -29.72
N GLN A 38 -5.35 24.14 -29.29
CA GLN A 38 -6.70 23.60 -29.41
C GLN A 38 -7.55 23.87 -28.16
N MET A 39 -6.91 24.02 -27.01
CA MET A 39 -7.58 24.26 -25.73
C MET A 39 -7.82 25.75 -25.50
N SER A 40 -8.85 26.08 -24.72
CA SER A 40 -9.27 27.47 -24.52
C SER A 40 -9.65 27.80 -23.08
N VAL A 41 -9.29 29.00 -22.64
CA VAL A 41 -9.70 29.59 -21.37
C VAL A 41 -10.60 30.80 -21.62
N GLN A 42 -11.68 30.89 -20.86
CA GLN A 42 -12.65 31.97 -20.96
C GLN A 42 -12.19 33.17 -20.13
N VAL A 43 -12.14 34.36 -20.74
CA VAL A 43 -11.75 35.61 -20.09
C VAL A 43 -12.78 36.68 -20.41
N HIS A 44 -13.27 37.36 -19.39
CA HIS A 44 -14.21 38.47 -19.55
C HIS A 44 -13.41 39.76 -19.82
N VAL A 45 -13.86 40.54 -20.79
CA VAL A 45 -13.24 41.82 -21.14
C VAL A 45 -13.63 42.85 -20.08
N THR A 46 -12.62 43.37 -19.40
CA THR A 46 -12.71 44.43 -18.41
C THR A 46 -11.87 45.61 -18.85
N GLU A 47 -12.06 46.76 -18.23
CA GLU A 47 -11.26 47.96 -18.49
C GLU A 47 -9.76 47.71 -18.29
N TYR A 48 -9.39 46.80 -17.37
CA TYR A 48 -8.00 46.48 -17.06
C TYR A 48 -7.31 45.60 -18.13
N ASN A 49 -8.05 44.69 -18.76
CA ASN A 49 -7.45 43.67 -19.64
C ASN A 49 -7.76 43.89 -21.13
N ILE A 50 -8.63 44.83 -21.48
CA ILE A 50 -9.09 45.08 -22.86
C ILE A 50 -7.92 45.33 -23.83
N ALA A 51 -6.93 46.13 -23.45
CA ALA A 51 -5.76 46.40 -24.29
C ALA A 51 -4.92 45.13 -24.54
N GLN A 52 -4.74 44.32 -23.50
CA GLN A 52 -4.01 43.06 -23.59
C GLN A 52 -4.77 42.05 -24.47
N LEU A 53 -6.08 41.89 -24.25
CA LEU A 53 -6.93 40.98 -25.01
C LEU A 53 -7.05 41.40 -26.48
N GLN A 54 -7.15 42.69 -26.77
CA GLN A 54 -7.14 43.20 -28.13
C GLN A 54 -5.81 42.88 -28.83
N GLY A 55 -4.68 43.05 -28.14
CA GLY A 55 -3.38 42.64 -28.66
C GLY A 55 -3.25 41.13 -28.90
N MET A 56 -3.87 40.30 -28.06
CA MET A 56 -3.91 38.84 -28.25
C MET A 56 -4.81 38.44 -29.43
N LEU A 57 -5.92 39.14 -29.60
CA LEU A 57 -6.84 38.97 -30.72
C LEU A 57 -6.16 39.32 -32.04
N ASP A 58 -5.47 40.47 -32.08
CA ASP A 58 -4.72 40.94 -33.25
C ASP A 58 -3.57 39.97 -33.59
N ARG A 59 -2.97 39.30 -32.61
CA ARG A 59 -1.96 38.23 -32.79
C ARG A 59 -2.54 36.85 -33.16
N GLY A 60 -3.85 36.69 -33.20
CA GLY A 60 -4.49 35.41 -33.50
C GLY A 60 -4.37 34.34 -32.39
N LEU A 61 -4.20 34.77 -31.14
CA LEU A 61 -4.15 33.87 -29.97
C LEU A 61 -5.55 33.57 -29.39
N CYS A 62 -6.58 34.21 -29.93
CA CYS A 62 -7.98 34.03 -29.54
C CYS A 62 -8.70 33.06 -30.50
N LEU A 63 -9.50 32.15 -29.96
CA LEU A 63 -10.20 31.10 -30.71
C LEU A 63 -11.66 31.48 -30.99
N THR A 64 -12.37 32.03 -30.01
CA THR A 64 -13.72 32.55 -30.20
C THR A 64 -13.93 33.81 -29.39
N HIS A 65 -14.90 34.61 -29.78
CA HIS A 65 -15.33 35.82 -29.07
C HIS A 65 -16.85 35.83 -28.97
N GLU A 66 -17.38 36.27 -27.84
CA GLU A 66 -18.80 36.36 -27.53
C GLU A 66 -19.17 37.83 -27.30
N ASP A 67 -20.05 38.32 -28.16
CA ASP A 67 -20.58 39.69 -28.11
C ASP A 67 -21.49 39.89 -26.90
N ALA A 68 -21.80 41.16 -26.57
CA ALA A 68 -22.74 41.54 -25.52
C ALA A 68 -24.15 40.90 -25.65
N ASN A 69 -24.53 40.46 -26.86
CA ASN A 69 -25.78 39.74 -27.13
C ASN A 69 -25.65 38.20 -26.97
N SER A 70 -24.56 37.70 -26.39
CA SER A 70 -24.27 36.26 -26.22
C SER A 70 -24.17 35.48 -27.55
N ILE A 71 -23.79 36.15 -28.64
CA ILE A 71 -23.55 35.52 -29.94
C ILE A 71 -22.06 35.16 -30.02
N THR A 72 -21.77 33.86 -30.17
CA THR A 72 -20.38 33.37 -30.30
C THR A 72 -19.90 33.44 -31.74
N HIS A 73 -18.84 34.19 -31.99
CA HIS A 73 -18.13 34.30 -33.26
C HIS A 73 -16.85 33.45 -33.25
N SER A 74 -16.69 32.54 -34.22
CA SER A 74 -15.45 31.77 -34.40
C SER A 74 -14.35 32.65 -34.98
N LEU A 75 -13.21 32.69 -34.30
CA LEU A 75 -12.03 33.40 -34.75
C LEU A 75 -11.08 32.43 -35.47
N ASP A 76 -11.52 31.85 -36.59
CA ASP A 76 -10.65 31.00 -37.42
C ASP A 76 -9.35 31.74 -37.79
N VAL A 77 -8.21 31.20 -37.34
CA VAL A 77 -6.86 31.66 -37.68
C VAL A 77 -6.53 31.06 -39.05
N GLY A 78 -6.71 31.85 -40.12
CA GLY A 78 -6.37 31.42 -41.49
C GLY A 78 -7.23 32.01 -42.61
N LYS A 79 -8.38 32.63 -42.33
CA LYS A 79 -9.17 33.34 -43.35
C LYS A 79 -8.73 34.81 -43.43
N ALA A 80 -8.02 35.14 -44.50
CA ALA A 80 -7.38 36.41 -44.82
C ALA A 80 -8.32 37.63 -44.99
N ASN A 81 -9.56 37.57 -44.53
CA ASN A 81 -10.52 38.68 -44.58
C ASN A 81 -11.27 38.75 -43.24
N LYS A 82 -10.80 39.59 -42.31
CA LYS A 82 -11.57 39.92 -41.11
C LYS A 82 -11.57 41.43 -40.90
N LYS A 83 -12.80 41.98 -40.85
CA LYS A 83 -13.08 43.26 -40.18
C LYS A 83 -12.34 43.26 -38.85
N ARG A 84 -11.62 44.33 -38.53
CA ARG A 84 -10.98 44.50 -37.22
C ARG A 84 -12.07 44.46 -36.15
N ILE A 85 -12.13 43.37 -35.40
CA ILE A 85 -13.07 43.22 -34.28
C ILE A 85 -12.50 44.05 -33.14
N MET A 86 -13.25 45.07 -32.72
CA MET A 86 -12.89 45.92 -31.59
C MET A 86 -13.66 45.40 -30.38
N LEU A 87 -12.92 44.87 -29.39
CA LEU A 87 -13.50 44.35 -28.17
C LEU A 87 -14.15 45.48 -27.35
N LYS A 88 -15.24 45.17 -26.67
CA LYS A 88 -15.92 46.06 -25.72
C LYS A 88 -15.98 45.42 -24.34
N VAL A 89 -16.04 46.28 -23.31
CA VAL A 89 -16.20 45.83 -21.92
C VAL A 89 -17.51 45.05 -21.78
N GLY A 90 -17.45 43.91 -21.08
CA GLY A 90 -18.58 42.98 -20.90
C GLY A 90 -18.64 41.84 -21.92
N GLU A 91 -17.85 41.91 -23.00
CA GLU A 91 -17.71 40.79 -23.93
C GLU A 91 -16.83 39.68 -23.35
N THR A 92 -16.92 38.48 -23.91
CA THR A 92 -16.12 37.34 -23.46
C THR A 92 -15.24 36.79 -24.57
N VAL A 93 -13.97 36.55 -24.26
CA VAL A 93 -13.00 36.02 -25.22
C VAL A 93 -12.51 34.66 -24.74
N ASN A 94 -12.56 33.66 -25.63
CA ASN A 94 -11.92 32.37 -25.40
C ASN A 94 -10.54 32.41 -26.07
N ARG A 95 -9.49 32.55 -25.25
CA ARG A 95 -8.10 32.52 -25.71
C ARG A 95 -7.47 31.14 -25.55
N ARG A 96 -6.41 30.87 -26.32
CA ARG A 96 -5.57 29.68 -26.16
C ARG A 96 -4.94 29.61 -24.77
N ILE A 97 -4.51 28.41 -24.40
CA ILE A 97 -3.70 28.20 -23.18
C ILE A 97 -2.34 28.86 -23.36
N LEU A 98 -1.87 29.51 -22.30
CA LEU A 98 -0.58 30.18 -22.22
C LEU A 98 0.10 29.81 -20.91
N ASP A 99 1.38 30.17 -20.83
CA ASP A 99 2.19 30.01 -19.63
C ASP A 99 1.54 30.69 -18.42
N GLY A 100 1.51 29.98 -17.29
CA GLY A 100 0.89 30.44 -16.05
C GLY A 100 -0.61 30.13 -15.93
N ASP A 101 -1.26 29.54 -16.93
CA ASP A 101 -2.67 29.14 -16.80
C ASP A 101 -2.83 27.95 -15.85
N THR A 102 -3.80 28.02 -14.94
CA THR A 102 -4.11 26.91 -14.02
C THR A 102 -4.73 25.73 -14.78
N VAL A 103 -4.24 24.52 -14.51
CA VAL A 103 -4.73 23.26 -15.06
C VAL A 103 -4.81 22.20 -13.96
N PHE A 104 -5.67 21.20 -14.17
CA PHE A 104 -5.72 20.00 -13.34
C PHE A 104 -5.01 18.85 -14.03
N ILE A 105 -4.18 18.13 -13.31
CA ILE A 105 -3.62 16.84 -13.75
C ILE A 105 -4.27 15.73 -12.96
N ASN A 106 -4.61 14.65 -13.66
CA ASN A 106 -5.06 13.41 -13.05
C ASN A 106 -4.37 12.21 -13.71
N ARG A 107 -3.91 11.26 -12.89
CA ARG A 107 -3.50 9.93 -13.36
C ARG A 107 -4.50 8.86 -12.89
N PRO A 108 -5.28 8.26 -13.80
CA PRO A 108 -6.13 7.12 -13.46
C PRO A 108 -5.30 5.85 -13.16
N PRO A 109 -5.76 4.98 -12.23
CA PRO A 109 -6.94 5.10 -11.40
C PRO A 109 -6.77 6.10 -10.24
N SER A 110 -7.73 7.01 -10.10
CA SER A 110 -7.73 8.03 -9.04
C SER A 110 -8.23 7.44 -7.72
N THR A 111 -7.33 6.80 -6.95
CA THR A 111 -7.68 6.20 -5.65
C THR A 111 -7.36 7.10 -4.46
N ASP A 112 -6.71 8.24 -4.68
CA ASP A 112 -6.37 9.22 -3.65
C ASP A 112 -6.74 10.64 -4.09
N LYS A 113 -7.02 11.54 -3.14
CA LYS A 113 -7.18 12.98 -3.41
C LYS A 113 -5.95 13.54 -4.13
N HIS A 114 -4.76 13.03 -3.79
CA HIS A 114 -3.48 13.46 -4.34
C HIS A 114 -3.24 13.03 -5.79
N SER A 115 -4.07 12.11 -6.32
CA SER A 115 -4.04 11.75 -7.73
C SER A 115 -4.54 12.86 -8.65
N VAL A 116 -5.17 13.90 -8.08
CA VAL A 116 -5.61 15.11 -8.78
C VAL A 116 -4.87 16.32 -8.21
N GLN A 117 -4.04 16.95 -9.05
CA GLN A 117 -3.21 18.10 -8.67
C GLN A 117 -3.54 19.32 -9.53
N GLY A 118 -3.60 20.49 -8.89
CA GLY A 118 -3.64 21.80 -9.56
C GLY A 118 -2.23 22.28 -9.84
N MET A 119 -1.94 22.64 -11.09
CA MET A 119 -0.62 23.07 -11.55
C MET A 119 -0.76 24.23 -12.54
N TYR A 120 0.35 24.89 -12.85
CA TYR A 120 0.43 25.94 -13.86
C TYR A 120 0.97 25.39 -15.18
N ALA A 121 0.33 25.72 -16.29
CA ALA A 121 0.78 25.32 -17.61
C ALA A 121 2.05 26.07 -18.01
N HIS A 122 2.95 25.38 -18.68
CA HIS A 122 4.08 25.95 -19.42
C HIS A 122 4.08 25.32 -20.82
N VAL A 123 3.96 26.14 -21.85
CA VAL A 123 3.83 25.69 -23.24
C VAL A 123 5.23 25.43 -23.81
N HIS A 124 5.45 24.24 -24.36
CA HIS A 124 6.72 23.87 -25.00
C HIS A 124 6.50 23.24 -26.38
N SER A 125 7.58 23.12 -27.15
CA SER A 125 7.57 22.65 -28.54
C SER A 125 7.52 21.14 -28.70
N ASP A 126 7.78 20.36 -27.65
CA ASP A 126 7.80 18.89 -27.74
C ASP A 126 6.38 18.32 -27.69
N HIS A 127 6.25 17.02 -28.00
CA HIS A 127 4.96 16.33 -28.13
C HIS A 127 4.48 15.59 -26.87
N THR A 128 5.27 15.59 -25.78
CA THR A 128 4.97 14.88 -24.53
C THR A 128 4.60 15.84 -23.41
N ILE A 129 3.85 15.37 -22.41
CA ILE A 129 3.56 16.18 -21.22
C ILE A 129 4.78 16.12 -20.29
N LYS A 130 5.32 17.27 -19.89
CA LYS A 130 6.46 17.30 -18.95
C LYS A 130 5.99 17.51 -17.53
N ILE A 131 6.44 16.66 -16.61
CA ILE A 131 6.18 16.81 -15.17
C ILE A 131 7.48 16.68 -14.38
N ASN A 132 7.54 17.37 -13.25
CA ASN A 132 8.66 17.22 -12.34
C ASN A 132 8.65 15.82 -11.71
N PRO A 133 9.75 15.03 -11.74
CA PRO A 133 9.79 13.69 -11.15
C PRO A 133 9.37 13.59 -9.68
N LEU A 134 9.45 14.68 -8.91
CA LEU A 134 8.98 14.70 -7.53
C LEU A 134 7.46 14.45 -7.45
N ILE A 135 6.67 14.91 -8.43
CA ILE A 135 5.19 14.78 -8.45
C ILE A 135 4.71 13.35 -8.78
N CYS A 136 5.60 12.46 -9.21
CA CYS A 136 5.29 11.08 -9.54
C CYS A 136 4.74 10.30 -8.34
N GLY A 137 5.25 10.55 -7.13
CA GLY A 137 4.76 9.90 -5.90
C GLY A 137 3.26 10.11 -5.66
N PRO A 138 2.78 11.36 -5.53
CA PRO A 138 1.36 11.68 -5.41
C PRO A 138 0.47 11.14 -6.53
N LEU A 139 0.95 11.16 -7.78
CA LEU A 139 0.20 10.66 -8.94
C LEU A 139 0.27 9.13 -9.08
N GLY A 140 1.13 8.46 -8.29
CA GLY A 140 1.48 7.05 -8.46
C GLY A 140 2.03 6.74 -9.85
N ALA A 141 2.67 7.72 -10.49
CA ALA A 141 3.11 7.68 -11.88
C ALA A 141 4.57 7.23 -12.00
N ASP A 142 4.90 6.63 -13.14
CA ASP A 142 6.27 6.41 -13.58
C ASP A 142 6.45 6.91 -15.02
N PHE A 143 7.62 6.66 -15.61
CA PHE A 143 7.97 7.12 -16.97
C PHE A 143 8.11 5.95 -17.95
N ASP A 144 7.36 4.85 -17.76
CA ASP A 144 7.46 3.65 -18.60
C ASP A 144 6.49 3.64 -19.81
N GLY A 145 5.76 4.75 -20.02
CA GLY A 145 4.69 4.87 -21.02
C GLY A 145 3.36 5.37 -20.43
N ASP A 146 3.34 5.64 -19.13
CA ASP A 146 2.24 6.25 -18.42
C ASP A 146 1.65 7.49 -19.10
N CYS A 147 0.33 7.63 -18.98
CA CYS A 147 -0.40 8.77 -19.50
C CYS A 147 -1.13 9.51 -18.39
N VAL A 148 -1.13 10.84 -18.46
CA VAL A 148 -1.95 11.69 -17.59
C VAL A 148 -3.05 12.39 -18.37
N HIS A 149 -4.12 12.73 -17.67
CA HIS A 149 -5.21 13.55 -18.17
C HIS A 149 -5.03 14.97 -17.64
N ILE A 150 -5.07 15.96 -18.53
CA ILE A 150 -5.10 17.38 -18.15
C ILE A 150 -6.51 17.92 -18.38
N PHE A 151 -7.07 18.64 -17.41
CA PHE A 151 -8.33 19.36 -17.55
C PHE A 151 -8.08 20.86 -17.45
N PHE A 152 -8.72 21.61 -18.35
CA PHE A 152 -8.54 23.06 -18.47
C PHE A 152 -9.75 23.80 -17.87
N PRO A 153 -9.65 24.32 -16.64
CA PRO A 153 -10.74 25.07 -15.99
C PRO A 153 -11.04 26.36 -16.77
N ARG A 154 -12.29 26.52 -17.22
CA ARG A 154 -12.71 27.67 -18.03
C ARG A 154 -13.15 28.88 -17.22
N SER A 155 -13.95 28.67 -16.18
CA SER A 155 -14.50 29.77 -15.38
C SER A 155 -13.47 30.30 -14.38
N VAL A 156 -13.60 31.58 -14.02
CA VAL A 156 -12.74 32.22 -13.01
C VAL A 156 -12.87 31.51 -11.66
N SER A 157 -14.10 31.16 -11.26
CA SER A 157 -14.37 30.44 -10.01
C SER A 157 -13.69 29.06 -9.96
N ALA A 158 -13.74 28.29 -11.05
CA ALA A 158 -13.08 26.98 -11.09
C ALA A 158 -11.55 27.09 -11.03
N ARG A 159 -10.96 28.14 -11.62
CA ARG A 159 -9.51 28.41 -11.49
C ARG A 159 -9.12 28.84 -10.07
N ALA A 160 -9.98 29.62 -9.41
CA ALA A 160 -9.76 30.02 -8.03
C ALA A 160 -9.81 28.79 -7.11
N GLU A 161 -10.80 27.91 -7.28
CA GLU A 161 -10.91 26.65 -6.55
C GLU A 161 -9.69 25.75 -6.78
N ALA A 162 -9.26 25.61 -8.04
CA ALA A 162 -8.06 24.84 -8.39
C ALA A 162 -6.80 25.37 -7.69
N THR A 163 -6.62 26.69 -7.71
CA THR A 163 -5.45 27.36 -7.13
C THR A 163 -5.43 27.24 -5.60
N GLU A 164 -6.58 27.44 -4.95
CA GLU A 164 -6.64 27.50 -3.49
C GLU A 164 -6.74 26.13 -2.79
N LEU A 165 -7.31 25.11 -3.45
CA LEU A 165 -7.57 23.80 -2.82
C LEU A 165 -6.67 22.68 -3.37
N PHE A 166 -6.32 22.71 -4.65
CA PHE A 166 -5.71 21.57 -5.33
C PHE A 166 -4.23 21.76 -5.67
N THR A 167 -3.65 22.93 -5.43
CA THR A 167 -2.24 23.17 -5.71
C THR A 167 -1.32 22.23 -4.94
N VAL A 168 -0.18 21.92 -5.55
CA VAL A 168 0.85 21.05 -4.97
C VAL A 168 1.26 21.49 -3.56
N GLU A 169 1.34 22.81 -3.35
CA GLU A 169 1.59 23.46 -2.05
C GLU A 169 0.56 23.07 -0.99
N LYS A 170 -0.73 22.99 -1.35
CA LYS A 170 -1.81 22.63 -0.42
C LYS A 170 -1.91 21.13 -0.16
N GLN A 171 -1.30 20.32 -1.02
CA GLN A 171 -1.36 18.86 -0.97
C GLN A 171 -0.04 18.20 -0.57
N LEU A 172 0.90 18.95 0.03
CA LEU A 172 2.21 18.39 0.39
C LEU A 172 2.12 17.21 1.36
N VAL A 173 1.17 17.29 2.30
CA VAL A 173 0.98 16.31 3.37
C VAL A 173 -0.18 15.38 3.03
N SER A 174 0.05 14.09 3.21
CA SER A 174 -0.93 13.03 3.07
C SER A 174 -2.05 13.19 4.10
N SER A 175 -3.31 13.23 3.66
CA SER A 175 -4.48 13.17 4.56
C SER A 175 -4.56 11.87 5.35
N HIS A 176 -3.95 10.78 4.86
CA HIS A 176 -4.11 9.45 5.43
C HIS A 176 -3.10 9.15 6.53
N SER A 177 -1.88 9.68 6.39
CA SER A 177 -0.75 9.33 7.25
C SER A 177 -0.10 10.53 7.92
N ALA A 178 -0.53 11.76 7.60
CA ALA A 178 0.12 13.01 7.98
C ALA A 178 1.62 13.06 7.61
N LYS A 179 2.07 12.20 6.69
CA LYS A 179 3.43 12.19 6.13
C LYS A 179 3.46 12.93 4.81
N LEU A 180 4.62 13.44 4.41
CA LEU A 180 4.80 14.06 3.10
C LEU A 180 4.58 13.06 1.98
N ASN A 181 3.92 13.50 0.90
CA ASN A 181 3.59 12.65 -0.23
C ASN A 181 4.76 12.42 -1.21
N PHE A 182 5.85 13.20 -1.12
CA PHE A 182 6.96 13.15 -2.07
C PHE A 182 8.03 12.14 -1.65
N GLN A 183 7.99 10.96 -2.25
CA GLN A 183 8.90 9.86 -1.94
C GLN A 183 10.31 10.07 -2.50
N LEU A 184 10.44 10.75 -3.64
CA LEU A 184 11.73 10.91 -4.36
C LEU A 184 12.74 11.77 -3.57
N ILE A 185 12.25 12.68 -2.71
CA ILE A 185 13.10 13.53 -1.86
C ILE A 185 13.89 12.69 -0.86
N ASN A 186 13.28 11.66 -0.27
CA ASN A 186 14.00 10.76 0.64
C ASN A 186 15.07 9.99 -0.12
N ALA A 187 14.74 9.40 -1.28
CA ALA A 187 15.71 8.63 -2.08
C ALA A 187 16.91 9.49 -2.55
N MET A 188 16.67 10.74 -2.96
CA MET A 188 17.73 11.68 -3.38
C MET A 188 18.68 12.07 -2.24
N PHE A 189 18.33 11.86 -0.96
CA PHE A 189 19.20 12.23 0.17
C PHE A 189 19.65 11.06 1.03
N THR A 190 18.81 10.04 1.22
CA THR A 190 19.25 8.76 1.81
C THR A 190 20.29 8.10 0.93
N GLY A 191 20.23 8.37 -0.39
CA GLY A 191 21.16 7.86 -1.37
C GLY A 191 22.53 8.51 -1.40
N GLY A 192 22.92 9.33 -0.41
CA GLY A 192 24.25 9.92 -0.33
C GLY A 192 24.71 10.68 -1.59
N LEU A 193 23.76 11.17 -2.39
CA LEU A 193 23.91 12.06 -3.55
C LEU A 193 24.36 13.47 -3.15
N ILE A 194 24.53 13.72 -1.85
CA ILE A 194 25.29 14.87 -1.37
C ILE A 194 26.75 14.65 -1.79
N PRO A 195 27.31 15.50 -2.67
CA PRO A 195 28.67 15.34 -3.16
C PRO A 195 29.65 15.32 -1.99
N LYS A 196 30.37 14.20 -1.84
CA LYS A 196 31.42 14.04 -0.81
C LYS A 196 32.76 14.63 -1.25
N LYS A 197 32.94 14.83 -2.55
CA LYS A 197 34.17 15.40 -3.11
C LYS A 197 34.17 16.92 -2.91
N GLN A 198 35.21 17.42 -2.23
CA GLN A 198 35.48 18.85 -2.21
C GLN A 198 35.88 19.30 -3.62
N LEU A 199 35.17 20.28 -4.17
CA LEU A 199 35.52 20.92 -5.44
C LEU A 199 36.99 21.38 -5.39
N SER A 200 37.82 20.90 -6.32
CA SER A 200 39.24 21.20 -6.34
C SER A 200 39.50 22.50 -7.11
N GLY A 201 39.80 23.59 -6.38
CA GLY A 201 40.30 24.85 -6.93
C GLY A 201 39.64 26.09 -6.32
N GLY A 202 40.41 27.02 -5.76
CA GLY A 202 39.90 28.27 -5.17
C GLY A 202 39.28 28.11 -3.77
N PRO A 203 38.63 29.16 -3.20
CA PRO A 203 37.98 29.07 -1.90
C PRO A 203 36.98 27.91 -1.91
N LYS A 204 37.23 26.91 -1.07
CA LYS A 204 36.50 25.65 -1.06
C LYS A 204 35.19 25.83 -0.32
N TRP A 205 34.08 25.76 -1.06
CA TRP A 205 32.75 25.66 -0.48
C TRP A 205 32.37 24.20 -0.27
N THR A 206 31.83 23.87 0.90
CA THR A 206 31.19 22.57 1.10
C THR A 206 29.76 22.60 0.57
N PHE A 207 29.23 21.46 0.14
CA PHE A 207 27.83 21.38 -0.28
C PHE A 207 26.86 21.81 0.82
N ALA A 208 27.20 21.52 2.09
CA ALA A 208 26.47 22.03 3.25
C ALA A 208 26.42 23.56 3.29
N GLN A 209 27.53 24.25 3.02
CA GLN A 209 27.56 25.71 2.98
C GLN A 209 26.72 26.27 1.83
N ILE A 210 26.72 25.62 0.66
CA ILE A 210 25.87 26.01 -0.47
C ILE A 210 24.39 25.82 -0.08
N LEU A 211 24.05 24.69 0.52
CA LEU A 211 22.68 24.40 0.97
C LEU A 211 22.22 25.34 2.10
N GLU A 212 23.11 25.77 2.99
CA GLU A 212 22.84 26.78 4.03
C GLU A 212 22.44 28.15 3.42
N THR A 213 22.86 28.46 2.18
CA THR A 213 22.43 29.69 1.48
C THR A 213 21.02 29.62 0.91
N LEU A 214 20.52 28.41 0.66
CA LEU A 214 19.18 28.19 0.10
C LEU A 214 18.07 28.29 1.16
N LEU A 215 18.42 28.32 2.44
CA LEU A 215 17.49 28.21 3.55
C LEU A 215 17.39 29.51 4.36
N PRO A 216 16.19 29.84 4.90
CA PRO A 216 16.01 30.94 5.83
C PRO A 216 16.95 30.79 7.04
N GLU A 217 17.39 31.92 7.63
CA GLU A 217 18.40 31.92 8.71
C GLU A 217 18.03 31.00 9.88
N GLU A 218 16.74 30.92 10.21
CA GLU A 218 16.17 30.13 11.31
C GLU A 218 16.39 28.61 11.13
N ASN A 219 16.50 28.13 9.87
CA ASN A 219 16.56 26.71 9.55
C ASN A 219 17.97 26.20 9.22
N ARG A 220 19.00 27.07 9.30
CA ARG A 220 20.38 26.72 8.93
C ARG A 220 20.99 25.61 9.81
N MET A 221 20.62 25.52 11.09
CA MET A 221 21.12 24.44 11.95
C MET A 221 20.68 23.05 11.48
N LEU A 222 19.45 22.95 10.96
CA LEU A 222 18.88 21.68 10.46
C LEU A 222 19.62 21.17 9.22
N VAL A 223 20.33 22.04 8.48
CA VAL A 223 21.08 21.68 7.26
C VAL A 223 22.30 20.84 7.58
N ARG A 224 23.02 21.18 8.64
CA ARG A 224 24.19 20.40 9.07
C ARG A 224 23.78 19.01 9.52
N ASP A 225 22.66 18.92 10.21
CA ASP A 225 22.05 17.66 10.65
C ASP A 225 21.49 16.85 9.46
N LEU A 226 20.93 17.53 8.45
CA LEU A 226 20.50 16.91 7.20
C LEU A 226 21.67 16.32 6.42
N VAL A 227 22.77 17.06 6.29
CA VAL A 227 23.98 16.63 5.56
C VAL A 227 24.72 15.52 6.30
N THR A 228 24.69 15.52 7.63
CA THR A 228 25.25 14.43 8.44
C THR A 228 24.32 13.21 8.52
N GLY A 229 23.11 13.30 7.96
CA GLY A 229 22.14 12.21 7.91
C GLY A 229 21.44 11.91 9.24
N THR A 230 21.55 12.81 10.22
CA THR A 230 20.89 12.66 11.53
C THR A 230 19.40 13.01 11.46
N ILE A 231 19.01 13.90 10.54
CA ILE A 231 17.64 14.38 10.37
C ILE A 231 17.12 14.09 8.95
N THR A 232 15.84 13.71 8.84
CA THR A 232 15.17 13.51 7.54
C THR A 232 14.71 14.84 6.94
N ILE A 233 14.63 14.95 5.61
CA ILE A 233 14.07 16.17 4.98
C ILE A 233 12.63 16.39 5.36
N SER A 234 11.90 15.32 5.67
CA SER A 234 10.52 15.42 6.11
C SER A 234 10.36 16.29 7.36
N SER A 235 11.30 16.23 8.29
CA SER A 235 11.29 17.08 9.49
C SER A 235 11.70 18.52 9.18
N VAL A 236 12.54 18.75 8.17
CA VAL A 236 12.90 20.11 7.73
C VAL A 236 11.69 20.77 7.03
N LEU A 237 11.06 20.06 6.10
CA LEU A 237 9.88 20.54 5.38
C LEU A 237 8.69 20.78 6.31
N SER A 238 8.55 20.05 7.43
CA SER A 238 7.49 20.31 8.40
C SER A 238 7.67 21.60 9.20
N THR A 239 8.88 22.18 9.22
CA THR A 239 9.11 23.48 9.87
C THR A 239 8.81 24.67 8.97
N MET A 240 8.69 24.45 7.66
CA MET A 240 8.48 25.50 6.66
C MET A 240 7.01 25.67 6.34
N SER A 241 6.64 26.86 5.85
CA SER A 241 5.34 27.01 5.22
C SER A 241 5.28 26.18 3.92
N PRO A 242 4.09 25.74 3.47
CA PRO A 242 3.99 24.91 2.28
C PRO A 242 4.53 25.55 1.00
N LYS A 243 4.49 26.88 0.90
CA LYS A 243 5.05 27.61 -0.24
C LYS A 243 6.57 27.59 -0.24
N GLU A 244 7.18 27.94 0.90
CA GLU A 244 8.63 27.88 1.09
C GLU A 244 9.17 26.46 0.88
N ALA A 245 8.42 25.44 1.31
CA ALA A 245 8.76 24.04 1.09
C ALA A 245 8.86 23.70 -0.41
N VAL A 246 7.87 24.13 -1.23
CA VAL A 246 7.91 23.91 -2.69
C VAL A 246 9.03 24.72 -3.34
N GLU A 247 9.21 25.97 -2.96
CA GLU A 247 10.30 26.81 -3.48
C GLU A 247 11.68 26.22 -3.17
N PHE A 248 11.87 25.75 -1.93
CA PHE A 248 13.09 25.06 -1.52
C PHE A 248 13.35 23.83 -2.39
N LEU A 249 12.34 23.01 -2.65
CA LEU A 249 12.48 21.81 -3.50
C LEU A 249 12.78 22.17 -4.96
N ASN A 250 12.16 23.23 -5.49
CA ASN A 250 12.41 23.73 -6.85
C ASN A 250 13.85 24.24 -7.04
N LEU A 251 14.49 24.75 -5.98
CA LEU A 251 15.90 25.17 -6.01
C LEU A 251 16.85 23.99 -5.79
N LEU A 252 16.48 23.10 -4.88
CA LEU A 252 17.30 22.00 -4.45
C LEU A 252 17.47 20.92 -5.52
N GLN A 253 16.40 20.56 -6.22
CA GLN A 253 16.46 19.49 -7.22
C GLN A 253 17.40 19.81 -8.37
N PRO A 254 17.35 20.98 -9.05
CA PRO A 254 18.32 21.33 -10.08
C PRO A 254 19.76 21.33 -9.55
N LEU A 255 20.00 21.85 -8.35
CA LEU A 255 21.34 21.84 -7.72
C LEU A 255 21.87 20.41 -7.55
N LEU A 256 21.04 19.49 -7.07
CA LEU A 256 21.42 18.07 -6.94
C LEU A 256 21.66 17.41 -8.29
N MET A 257 20.87 17.75 -9.31
CA MET A 257 21.05 17.21 -10.67
C MET A 257 22.35 17.70 -11.31
N GLU A 258 22.70 18.97 -11.15
CA GLU A 258 23.98 19.53 -11.59
C GLU A 258 25.16 18.86 -10.86
N SER A 259 25.04 18.70 -9.54
CA SER A 259 26.04 17.99 -8.75
C SER A 259 26.23 16.54 -9.23
N LEU A 260 25.12 15.83 -9.48
CA LEU A 260 25.15 14.46 -9.99
C LEU A 260 25.73 14.38 -11.40
N SER A 261 25.48 15.41 -12.23
CA SER A 261 26.07 15.51 -13.57
C SER A 261 27.59 15.66 -13.52
N ILE A 262 28.11 16.37 -12.51
CA ILE A 262 29.56 16.55 -12.29
C ILE A 262 30.20 15.28 -11.73
N ASP A 263 29.64 14.71 -10.66
CA ASP A 263 30.23 13.55 -9.97
C ASP A 263 30.07 12.26 -10.79
N GLY A 264 28.95 12.13 -11.52
CA GLY A 264 28.53 10.90 -12.16
C GLY A 264 28.12 9.84 -11.13
N PHE A 265 27.13 9.02 -11.50
CA PHE A 265 26.78 7.83 -10.72
C PHE A 265 26.51 6.66 -11.65
N SER A 266 27.10 5.50 -11.33
CA SER A 266 26.91 4.29 -12.10
C SER A 266 27.00 3.08 -11.18
N ILE A 267 26.18 2.07 -11.43
CA ILE A 267 26.29 0.76 -10.81
C ILE A 267 26.72 -0.25 -11.86
N ASN A 268 27.60 -1.15 -11.47
CA ASN A 268 28.13 -2.20 -12.31
C ASN A 268 27.91 -3.58 -11.66
N LEU A 269 28.14 -4.66 -12.40
CA LEU A 269 27.95 -6.03 -11.88
C LEU A 269 28.90 -6.39 -10.72
N ARG A 270 30.05 -5.72 -10.56
CA ARG A 270 30.98 -5.96 -9.45
C ARG A 270 30.40 -5.51 -8.12
N ASP A 271 29.51 -4.52 -8.12
CA ASP A 271 28.85 -4.04 -6.90
C ASP A 271 27.91 -5.09 -6.29
N PHE A 272 27.53 -6.11 -7.08
CA PHE A 272 26.75 -7.28 -6.64
C PHE A 272 27.64 -8.45 -6.19
N THR A 273 28.96 -8.33 -6.29
CA THR A 273 29.89 -9.41 -5.91
C THR A 273 30.19 -9.34 -4.42
N VAL A 274 29.73 -10.34 -3.67
CA VAL A 274 30.05 -10.49 -2.25
C VAL A 274 31.20 -11.48 -2.09
N GLU A 275 32.21 -11.12 -1.30
CA GLU A 275 33.32 -12.01 -0.98
C GLU A 275 32.81 -13.30 -0.29
N ASN A 276 33.40 -14.44 -0.69
CA ASN A 276 32.87 -15.81 -0.65
C ASN A 276 32.50 -16.44 0.73
N SER A 277 32.31 -15.68 1.81
CA SER A 277 32.06 -16.25 3.16
C SER A 277 30.61 -16.72 3.40
N ILE A 278 29.64 -16.31 2.58
CA ILE A 278 28.20 -16.54 2.81
C ILE A 278 27.67 -17.89 2.23
N PRO A 279 28.07 -18.33 1.02
CA PRO A 279 27.57 -19.59 0.44
C PRO A 279 27.94 -20.84 1.26
N GLU A 280 29.10 -20.82 1.91
CA GLU A 280 29.57 -21.91 2.77
C GLU A 280 28.77 -22.00 4.08
N MET A 281 28.27 -20.87 4.61
CA MET A 281 27.39 -20.85 5.79
C MET A 281 26.01 -21.47 5.53
N ILE A 282 25.50 -21.38 4.30
CA ILE A 282 24.17 -21.90 3.90
C ILE A 282 24.14 -23.44 3.88
N GLN A 283 25.30 -24.10 3.72
CA GLN A 283 25.36 -25.56 3.63
C GLN A 283 25.12 -26.30 4.96
N HIS A 284 25.40 -25.69 6.11
CA HIS A 284 25.64 -26.45 7.35
C HIS A 284 24.68 -26.25 8.53
N LYS A 285 23.70 -25.32 8.50
CA LYS A 285 22.85 -25.06 9.70
C LYS A 285 21.36 -24.94 9.41
N ALA A 286 20.58 -25.40 10.39
CA ALA A 286 19.12 -25.26 10.45
C ALA A 286 18.68 -23.80 10.21
N LEU A 287 17.70 -23.63 9.31
CA LEU A 287 17.24 -22.34 8.77
C LEU A 287 16.78 -21.39 9.87
N ASN A 288 17.63 -20.43 10.21
CA ASN A 288 17.14 -19.14 10.67
C ASN A 288 17.50 -18.11 9.58
N LEU A 289 16.51 -17.77 8.75
CA LEU A 289 16.66 -16.88 7.60
C LEU A 289 17.22 -15.52 8.01
N ASP A 290 16.85 -15.03 9.20
CA ASP A 290 17.33 -13.74 9.71
C ASP A 290 18.83 -13.75 10.00
N LYS A 291 19.37 -14.90 10.43
CA LYS A 291 20.82 -15.07 10.64
C LYS A 291 21.61 -15.11 9.33
N LEU A 292 21.00 -15.58 8.24
CA LEU A 292 21.60 -15.61 6.90
C LEU A 292 21.51 -14.25 6.19
N ARG A 293 20.45 -13.48 6.49
CA ARG A 293 20.25 -12.14 5.93
C ARG A 293 21.24 -11.12 6.46
N LYS A 294 21.55 -11.16 7.76
CA LYS A 294 22.34 -10.13 8.44
C LYS A 294 23.70 -9.81 7.79
N PRO A 295 24.55 -10.79 7.42
CA PRO A 295 25.84 -10.52 6.77
C PRO A 295 25.72 -9.78 5.44
N ILE A 296 24.67 -10.05 4.65
CA ILE A 296 24.41 -9.38 3.36
C ILE A 296 23.99 -7.93 3.60
N VAL A 297 23.12 -7.71 4.58
CA VAL A 297 22.69 -6.37 4.99
C VAL A 297 23.89 -5.54 5.47
N ASP A 298 24.76 -6.14 6.28
CA ASP A 298 25.97 -5.48 6.79
C ASP A 298 26.97 -5.15 5.66
N PHE A 299 27.13 -6.04 4.67
CA PHE A 299 27.93 -5.78 3.47
C PHE A 299 27.40 -4.58 2.67
N ILE A 300 26.07 -4.51 2.46
CA ILE A 300 25.45 -3.40 1.74
C ILE A 300 25.66 -2.09 2.51
N ALA A 301 25.48 -2.09 3.84
CA ALA A 301 25.65 -0.90 4.66
C ALA A 301 27.10 -0.35 4.59
N SER A 302 28.09 -1.23 4.58
CA SER A 302 29.50 -0.88 4.73
C SER A 302 30.27 -0.68 3.41
N SER A 303 29.97 -1.46 2.36
CA SER A 303 30.91 -1.69 1.25
C SER A 303 30.38 -1.40 -0.15
N SER A 304 29.06 -1.31 -0.39
CA SER A 304 28.53 -1.21 -1.75
C SER A 304 27.95 0.17 -2.08
N ASP A 305 28.11 0.60 -3.33
CA ASP A 305 27.44 1.80 -3.86
C ASP A 305 25.93 1.56 -4.06
N ILE A 306 25.48 0.29 -4.05
CA ILE A 306 24.06 -0.10 -4.05
C ILE A 306 23.32 0.50 -2.83
N ARG A 307 24.02 0.71 -1.72
CA ARG A 307 23.46 1.35 -0.52
C ARG A 307 22.86 2.73 -0.79
N LEU A 308 23.32 3.39 -1.86
CA LEU A 308 22.87 4.71 -2.28
C LEU A 308 21.55 4.66 -3.06
N LEU A 309 21.12 3.49 -3.54
CA LEU A 309 19.83 3.33 -4.22
C LEU A 309 18.73 2.72 -3.35
N VAL A 310 19.10 2.09 -2.24
CA VAL A 310 18.20 1.25 -1.46
C VAL A 310 17.93 1.89 -0.11
N ASP A 311 16.64 2.02 0.24
CA ASP A 311 16.26 2.42 1.58
C ASP A 311 16.55 1.29 2.58
N GLN A 312 17.63 1.45 3.34
CA GLN A 312 18.07 0.49 4.34
C GLN A 312 17.07 0.30 5.49
N LYS A 313 16.17 1.28 5.72
CA LYS A 313 15.12 1.17 6.74
C LYS A 313 13.95 0.31 6.27
N SER A 314 13.83 0.07 4.96
CA SER A 314 12.75 -0.72 4.38
C SER A 314 13.14 -2.19 4.29
N ASP A 315 12.52 -3.03 5.13
CA ASP A 315 12.75 -4.47 5.11
C ASP A 315 12.42 -5.12 3.77
N SER A 316 11.38 -4.65 3.08
CA SER A 316 11.00 -5.18 1.77
C SER A 316 12.01 -4.80 0.68
N ALA A 317 12.56 -3.59 0.72
CA ALA A 317 13.60 -3.16 -0.20
C ALA A 317 14.89 -3.97 0.04
N MET A 318 15.27 -4.14 1.29
CA MET A 318 16.44 -4.96 1.66
C MET A 318 16.27 -6.43 1.30
N ASN A 319 15.07 -6.99 1.44
CA ASN A 319 14.78 -8.36 0.98
C ASN A 319 15.05 -8.53 -0.52
N LYS A 320 14.63 -7.57 -1.36
CA LYS A 320 14.89 -7.63 -2.82
C LYS A 320 16.39 -7.63 -3.13
N VAL A 321 17.20 -6.86 -2.40
CA VAL A 321 18.66 -6.87 -2.59
C VAL A 321 19.27 -8.19 -2.12
N VAL A 322 18.76 -8.75 -1.02
CA VAL A 322 19.17 -10.08 -0.52
C VAL A 322 18.84 -11.16 -1.54
N GLU A 323 17.70 -11.10 -2.22
CA GLU A 323 17.35 -12.02 -3.32
C GLU A 323 18.31 -11.87 -4.52
N GLN A 324 18.72 -10.64 -4.84
CA GLN A 324 19.64 -10.37 -5.95
C GLN A 324 21.05 -10.92 -5.70
N ILE A 325 21.59 -10.71 -4.50
CA ILE A 325 23.00 -10.95 -4.18
C ILE A 325 23.20 -12.26 -3.38
N GLY A 326 22.30 -12.53 -2.44
CA GLY A 326 22.43 -13.57 -1.43
C GLY A 326 21.76 -14.89 -1.78
N PHE A 327 20.44 -14.95 -1.63
CA PHE A 327 19.62 -16.14 -1.87
C PHE A 327 18.14 -15.76 -2.06
N LEU A 328 17.40 -16.50 -2.89
CA LEU A 328 15.96 -16.27 -3.12
C LEU A 328 15.06 -16.77 -1.97
N GLY A 329 15.47 -17.83 -1.27
CA GLY A 329 14.75 -18.33 -0.11
C GLY A 329 13.56 -19.23 -0.45
N THR A 330 12.61 -19.37 0.47
CA THR A 330 11.43 -20.24 0.31
C THR A 330 10.42 -19.64 -0.67
N GLN A 331 10.16 -20.32 -1.78
CA GLN A 331 9.24 -19.83 -2.84
C GLN A 331 7.87 -20.52 -2.84
N LEU A 332 7.81 -21.81 -2.49
CA LEU A 332 6.58 -22.60 -2.47
C LEU A 332 5.93 -22.59 -1.08
N GLN A 333 5.33 -21.45 -0.71
CA GLN A 333 4.59 -21.34 0.55
C GLN A 333 3.31 -20.52 0.36
N CYS A 334 2.17 -21.11 0.73
CA CYS A 334 0.85 -20.49 0.69
C CYS A 334 0.31 -20.37 2.13
N ASN A 335 -0.04 -19.16 2.58
CA ASN A 335 -0.60 -18.89 3.92
C ASN A 335 0.22 -19.49 5.07
N GLY A 336 1.55 -19.38 5.04
CA GLY A 336 2.43 -19.93 6.06
C GLY A 336 2.66 -21.45 5.96
N ARG A 337 1.95 -22.15 5.06
CA ARG A 337 2.09 -23.60 4.84
C ARG A 337 2.86 -23.87 3.55
N LEU A 338 3.78 -24.83 3.61
CA LEU A 338 4.43 -25.34 2.40
C LEU A 338 3.39 -26.04 1.53
N TYR A 339 3.59 -26.02 0.22
CA TYR A 339 2.77 -26.81 -0.70
C TYR A 339 2.86 -28.30 -0.35
N SER A 340 1.87 -29.08 -0.80
CA SER A 340 1.87 -30.52 -0.59
C SER A 340 3.20 -31.12 -1.07
N SER A 341 3.74 -32.05 -0.29
CA SER A 341 4.98 -32.77 -0.64
C SER A 341 4.89 -33.36 -2.04
N SER A 342 3.71 -33.81 -2.46
CA SER A 342 3.42 -34.30 -3.81
C SER A 342 3.75 -33.31 -4.93
N LEU A 343 3.49 -32.01 -4.78
CA LEU A 343 3.81 -31.02 -5.81
C LEU A 343 5.34 -30.87 -5.93
N VAL A 344 6.03 -30.83 -4.79
CA VAL A 344 7.49 -30.66 -4.75
C VAL A 344 8.18 -31.92 -5.29
N GLU A 345 7.69 -33.10 -4.92
CA GLU A 345 8.13 -34.40 -5.41
C GLU A 345 7.84 -34.58 -6.91
N ASP A 346 6.70 -34.11 -7.41
CA ASP A 346 6.38 -34.10 -8.85
C ASP A 346 7.32 -33.19 -9.63
N CYS A 347 7.67 -32.03 -9.06
CA CYS A 347 8.60 -31.09 -9.68
C CYS A 347 10.04 -31.66 -9.69
N LEU A 348 10.46 -32.28 -8.59
CA LEU A 348 11.77 -32.94 -8.45
C LEU A 348 11.89 -34.18 -9.34
N SER A 349 10.89 -35.06 -9.35
CA SER A 349 10.93 -36.29 -10.16
C SER A 349 10.96 -36.00 -11.66
N LYS A 350 10.28 -34.95 -12.12
CA LYS A 350 10.30 -34.52 -13.53
C LYS A 350 11.59 -33.79 -13.93
N SER A 351 12.26 -33.09 -13.01
CA SER A 351 13.55 -32.44 -13.29
C SER A 351 14.71 -33.44 -13.25
N LEU A 352 14.72 -34.35 -12.27
CA LEU A 352 15.73 -35.40 -12.08
C LEU A 352 15.66 -36.49 -13.15
N SER A 353 14.47 -36.85 -13.64
CA SER A 353 14.33 -37.83 -14.74
C SER A 353 14.93 -37.36 -16.07
N LYS A 354 15.21 -36.05 -16.23
CA LYS A 354 15.87 -35.49 -17.42
C LYS A 354 17.34 -35.12 -17.20
N CYS A 355 17.73 -34.78 -15.97
CA CYS A 355 19.13 -34.51 -15.61
C CYS A 355 19.77 -35.76 -15.01
N GLY A 356 20.36 -36.60 -15.87
CA GLY A 356 21.03 -37.85 -15.48
C GLY A 356 22.33 -37.66 -14.68
N SER A 357 22.22 -37.13 -13.46
CA SER A 357 23.34 -36.99 -12.52
C SER A 357 23.00 -37.72 -11.23
N SER A 358 23.64 -38.87 -11.02
CA SER A 358 23.72 -39.50 -9.72
C SER A 358 24.58 -38.63 -8.80
N SER A 359 23.97 -37.78 -7.98
CA SER A 359 24.65 -37.18 -6.84
C SER A 359 24.05 -37.71 -5.55
N ASN A 360 24.88 -38.47 -4.84
CA ASN A 360 24.68 -38.90 -3.45
C ASN A 360 24.15 -37.75 -2.57
N GLY A 361 23.06 -37.98 -1.84
CA GLY A 361 22.77 -37.28 -0.57
C GLY A 361 22.33 -35.80 -0.62
N GLY A 362 21.56 -35.38 -1.63
CA GLY A 362 20.99 -34.02 -1.71
C GLY A 362 19.85 -33.76 -0.69
N HIS A 363 20.15 -32.89 0.27
CA HIS A 363 19.43 -32.45 1.47
C HIS A 363 17.89 -32.20 1.46
N PRO A 364 17.24 -32.29 2.65
CA PRO A 364 15.79 -32.03 2.88
C PRO A 364 15.29 -30.61 2.58
N LEU A 365 16.17 -29.65 2.24
CA LEU A 365 15.80 -28.25 2.04
C LEU A 365 15.25 -27.95 0.64
N GLU A 366 15.77 -28.64 -0.38
CA GLU A 366 15.24 -28.57 -1.75
C GLU A 366 13.84 -29.19 -1.83
N ALA A 367 13.58 -30.23 -1.02
CA ALA A 367 12.27 -30.86 -0.85
C ALA A 367 11.20 -29.96 -0.20
N HIS A 368 11.57 -28.79 0.30
CA HIS A 368 10.66 -27.79 0.87
C HIS A 368 10.59 -26.49 0.05
N GLY A 369 11.10 -26.49 -1.18
CA GLY A 369 10.99 -25.34 -2.09
C GLY A 369 11.87 -24.13 -1.69
N PHE A 370 12.99 -24.39 -1.00
CA PHE A 370 14.00 -23.38 -0.66
C PHE A 370 15.03 -23.24 -1.78
N ILE A 371 15.19 -22.03 -2.30
CA ILE A 371 16.19 -21.69 -3.33
C ILE A 371 17.41 -21.08 -2.65
N ARG A 372 18.58 -21.71 -2.86
CA ARG A 372 19.86 -21.28 -2.27
C ARG A 372 20.58 -20.27 -3.13
N SER A 373 20.39 -20.37 -4.44
CA SER A 373 21.02 -19.48 -5.40
C SER A 373 20.43 -18.07 -5.34
N SER A 374 21.22 -17.09 -5.80
CA SER A 374 20.80 -15.70 -6.00
C SER A 374 20.64 -15.38 -7.48
N PHE A 375 19.96 -14.28 -7.82
CA PHE A 375 19.85 -13.84 -9.21
C PHE A 375 21.21 -13.54 -9.85
N TYR A 376 22.17 -13.03 -9.07
CA TYR A 376 23.52 -12.74 -9.56
C TYR A 376 24.29 -14.01 -9.96
N LYS A 377 24.16 -15.09 -9.18
CA LYS A 377 24.83 -16.38 -9.48
C LYS A 377 24.09 -17.20 -10.54
N GLY A 378 22.81 -16.91 -10.74
CA GLY A 378 21.91 -17.65 -11.62
C GLY A 378 21.25 -18.84 -10.92
N LEU A 379 20.08 -19.22 -11.41
CA LEU A 379 19.28 -20.32 -10.89
C LEU A 379 19.54 -21.59 -11.70
N ASN A 380 19.56 -22.75 -11.03
CA ASN A 380 19.54 -24.02 -11.75
C ASN A 380 18.12 -24.30 -12.32
N PRO A 381 17.96 -25.22 -13.29
CA PRO A 381 16.66 -25.46 -13.93
C PRO A 381 15.52 -25.85 -12.97
N TYR A 382 15.84 -26.49 -11.84
CA TYR A 382 14.86 -26.83 -10.81
C TYR A 382 14.45 -25.60 -9.98
N GLU A 383 15.43 -24.81 -9.52
CA GLU A 383 15.20 -23.54 -8.82
C GLU A 383 14.42 -22.54 -9.68
N ASP A 384 14.73 -22.46 -10.98
CA ASP A 384 14.03 -21.60 -11.94
C ASP A 384 12.56 -22.02 -12.11
N LEU A 385 12.28 -23.33 -12.16
CA LEU A 385 10.91 -23.85 -12.19
C LEU A 385 10.14 -23.46 -10.92
N LEU A 386 10.75 -23.64 -9.74
CA LEU A 386 10.12 -23.27 -8.46
C LEU A 386 9.83 -21.77 -8.39
N HIS A 387 10.80 -20.95 -8.78
CA HIS A 387 10.64 -19.50 -8.80
C HIS A 387 9.55 -19.08 -9.80
N SER A 388 9.53 -19.68 -10.99
CA SER A 388 8.51 -19.43 -12.02
C SER A 388 7.09 -19.74 -11.54
N ILE A 389 6.91 -20.83 -10.78
CA ILE A 389 5.61 -21.19 -10.18
C ILE A 389 5.17 -20.10 -9.18
N SER A 390 6.05 -19.71 -8.26
CA SER A 390 5.77 -18.67 -7.26
C SER A 390 5.52 -17.29 -7.89
N ALA A 391 6.33 -16.91 -8.87
CA ALA A 391 6.18 -15.65 -9.60
C ALA A 391 4.83 -15.60 -10.33
N ARG A 392 4.45 -16.69 -10.99
CA ARG A 392 3.16 -16.80 -11.67
C ARG A 392 1.99 -16.67 -10.70
N GLU A 393 2.08 -17.30 -9.54
CA GLU A 393 1.06 -17.16 -8.49
C GLU A 393 0.93 -15.71 -8.02
N LYS A 394 2.05 -15.04 -7.69
CA LYS A 394 2.05 -13.62 -7.29
C LYS A 394 1.40 -12.72 -8.36
N ILE A 395 1.69 -12.95 -9.64
CA ILE A 395 1.08 -12.21 -10.76
C ILE A 395 -0.43 -12.49 -10.85
N ILE A 396 -0.87 -13.73 -10.67
CA ILE A 396 -2.29 -14.09 -10.69
C ILE A 396 -3.03 -13.42 -9.51
N HIS A 397 -2.44 -13.40 -8.32
CA HIS A 397 -3.00 -12.72 -7.16
C HIS A 397 -3.08 -11.21 -7.35
N ALA A 398 -1.99 -10.58 -7.83
CA ALA A 398 -1.99 -9.16 -8.11
C ALA A 398 -3.02 -8.78 -9.19
N SER A 399 -3.20 -9.59 -10.23
CA SER A 399 -4.15 -9.28 -11.31
C SER A 399 -5.62 -9.53 -10.94
N LYS A 400 -5.94 -10.69 -10.35
CA LYS A 400 -7.34 -11.03 -9.98
C LYS A 400 -7.78 -10.38 -8.67
N GLY A 401 -6.85 -10.17 -7.75
CA GLY A 401 -7.12 -9.59 -6.44
C GLY A 401 -7.61 -8.15 -6.51
N LEU A 402 -7.23 -7.37 -7.54
CA LEU A 402 -7.55 -5.94 -7.63
C LEU A 402 -9.03 -5.62 -7.89
N MET A 403 -9.81 -6.54 -8.45
CA MET A 403 -11.23 -6.31 -8.71
C MET A 403 -12.05 -6.15 -7.42
N GLU A 404 -11.67 -6.88 -6.37
CA GLU A 404 -12.42 -6.91 -5.11
C GLU A 404 -12.25 -5.61 -4.29
N PRO A 405 -11.02 -5.11 -4.01
CA PRO A 405 -10.81 -3.79 -3.40
C PRO A 405 -11.49 -2.67 -4.19
N GLY A 406 -11.46 -2.72 -5.52
CA GLY A 406 -12.10 -1.70 -6.34
C GLY A 406 -13.62 -1.71 -6.29
N THR A 407 -14.23 -2.83 -5.89
CA THR A 407 -15.68 -2.91 -5.65
C THR A 407 -15.99 -2.39 -4.25
N LEU A 408 -15.28 -2.87 -3.23
CA LEU A 408 -15.42 -2.39 -1.85
C LEU A 408 -15.20 -0.88 -1.74
N PHE A 409 -14.21 -0.34 -2.46
CA PHE A 409 -13.95 1.09 -2.50
C PHE A 409 -15.14 1.90 -3.04
N LYS A 410 -15.76 1.41 -4.12
CA LYS A 410 -16.95 2.07 -4.71
C LYS A 410 -18.13 2.05 -3.76
N ASP A 411 -18.34 0.92 -3.09
CA ASP A 411 -19.44 0.77 -2.13
C ASP A 411 -19.22 1.67 -0.92
N MET A 412 -18.00 1.73 -0.39
CA MET A 412 -17.64 2.57 0.75
C MET A 412 -17.75 4.07 0.42
N ILE A 413 -17.25 4.51 -0.75
CA ILE A 413 -17.47 5.89 -1.21
C ILE A 413 -18.97 6.17 -1.33
N ALA A 414 -19.75 5.25 -1.89
CA ALA A 414 -21.19 5.45 -2.06
C ALA A 414 -21.93 5.55 -0.72
N MET A 415 -21.46 4.89 0.33
CA MET A 415 -22.02 4.97 1.68
C MET A 415 -21.58 6.23 2.44
N LEU A 416 -20.32 6.63 2.29
CA LEU A 416 -19.70 7.72 3.08
C LEU A 416 -19.67 9.08 2.36
N ARG A 417 -20.14 9.17 1.10
CA ARG A 417 -20.14 10.41 0.30
C ARG A 417 -20.82 11.61 0.95
N ASP A 418 -21.83 11.36 1.77
CA ASP A 418 -22.67 12.42 2.34
C ASP A 418 -22.22 12.81 3.75
N VAL A 419 -21.18 12.17 4.29
CA VAL A 419 -20.61 12.45 5.61
C VAL A 419 -19.61 13.61 5.51
N VAL A 420 -19.96 14.74 6.13
CA VAL A 420 -19.23 16.00 6.04
C VAL A 420 -19.06 16.64 7.42
N ALA A 421 -18.02 17.45 7.58
CA ALA A 421 -17.85 18.29 8.76
C ALA A 421 -18.79 19.51 8.69
N CYS A 422 -19.56 19.75 9.74
CA CYS A 422 -20.48 20.88 9.86
C CYS A 422 -19.84 22.07 10.62
N TYR A 423 -20.39 23.26 10.44
CA TYR A 423 -19.91 24.50 11.08
C TYR A 423 -20.07 24.51 12.60
N ASP A 424 -20.86 23.61 13.16
CA ASP A 424 -21.03 23.42 14.60
C ASP A 424 -19.96 22.49 15.21
N GLY A 425 -18.98 22.04 14.41
CA GLY A 425 -17.92 21.12 14.84
C GLY A 425 -18.32 19.65 14.80
N THR A 426 -19.58 19.32 14.46
CA THR A 426 -20.04 17.93 14.38
C THR A 426 -19.81 17.34 13.00
N ILE A 427 -19.63 16.02 12.92
CA ILE A 427 -19.59 15.30 11.65
C ILE A 427 -20.95 14.65 11.42
N ARG A 428 -21.62 15.01 10.32
CA ARG A 428 -22.99 14.59 10.04
C ARG A 428 -23.15 13.97 8.66
N ASN A 429 -24.12 13.08 8.55
CA ASN A 429 -24.64 12.69 7.24
C ASN A 429 -25.56 13.80 6.72
N SER A 430 -25.20 14.40 5.58
CA SER A 430 -25.92 15.50 4.94
C SER A 430 -27.37 15.15 4.57
N CYS A 431 -27.66 13.89 4.25
CA CYS A 431 -29.01 13.46 3.87
C CYS A 431 -29.90 13.15 5.07
N GLY A 432 -29.34 12.54 6.12
CA GLY A 432 -30.08 12.08 7.30
C GLY A 432 -30.06 13.05 8.48
N ASN A 433 -29.20 14.06 8.45
CA ASN A 433 -28.82 14.92 9.58
C ASN A 433 -28.43 14.13 10.85
N SER A 434 -28.07 12.86 10.69
CA SER A 434 -27.60 12.00 11.77
C SER A 434 -26.16 12.37 12.10
N VAL A 435 -25.90 12.64 13.36
CA VAL A 435 -24.55 12.91 13.85
C VAL A 435 -23.80 11.58 13.93
N ALA A 436 -22.65 11.50 13.24
CA ALA A 436 -21.73 10.38 13.33
C ALA A 436 -20.73 10.58 14.47
N GLU A 437 -20.27 11.81 14.67
CA GLU A 437 -19.27 12.19 15.69
C GLU A 437 -19.56 13.60 16.21
N PHE A 438 -19.49 13.79 17.53
CA PHE A 438 -19.89 15.02 18.20
C PHE A 438 -18.74 16.00 18.46
N ASP A 439 -17.48 15.56 18.40
CA ASP A 439 -16.31 16.44 18.57
C ASP A 439 -15.02 15.73 18.08
N SER A 440 -14.23 16.38 17.22
CA SER A 440 -12.92 15.86 16.77
C SER A 440 -11.74 16.42 17.59
N THR A 441 -11.98 16.86 18.83
CA THR A 441 -10.98 17.51 19.70
C THR A 441 -9.82 16.62 20.13
N GLU A 442 -9.91 15.30 19.94
CA GLU A 442 -8.76 14.42 20.15
C GLU A 442 -7.84 14.42 18.91
N SER A 443 -6.82 15.28 18.96
CA SER A 443 -5.60 15.34 18.14
C SER A 443 -5.62 16.17 16.84
N SER A 444 -5.07 17.39 16.95
CA SER A 444 -4.15 18.09 16.02
C SER A 444 -4.38 18.06 14.50
N SER A 445 -5.55 17.72 13.99
CA SER A 445 -5.87 17.81 12.56
C SER A 445 -6.94 18.86 12.34
N TYR A 446 -6.59 19.90 11.59
CA TYR A 446 -7.48 21.00 11.21
C TYR A 446 -8.53 20.49 10.21
N VAL A 447 -9.56 19.79 10.70
CA VAL A 447 -10.76 19.51 9.89
C VAL A 447 -11.52 20.82 9.75
N THR A 448 -11.70 21.27 8.51
CA THR A 448 -12.44 22.50 8.23
C THR A 448 -13.91 22.19 7.97
N PRO A 449 -14.84 23.05 8.43
CA PRO A 449 -16.24 22.90 8.08
C PRO A 449 -16.43 22.84 6.57
N GLY A 450 -17.17 21.84 6.09
CA GLY A 450 -17.36 21.55 4.67
C GLY A 450 -16.45 20.44 4.13
N ASP A 451 -15.46 19.97 4.89
CA ASP A 451 -14.59 18.88 4.44
C ASP A 451 -15.37 17.56 4.25
N PRO A 452 -15.13 16.82 3.14
CA PRO A 452 -15.79 15.56 2.85
C PRO A 452 -15.11 14.40 3.61
N VAL A 453 -15.21 14.43 4.94
CA VAL A 453 -14.53 13.49 5.86
C VAL A 453 -14.81 12.02 5.50
N GLY A 454 -16.05 11.69 5.14
CA GLY A 454 -16.41 10.32 4.77
C GLY A 454 -15.68 9.80 3.53
N ILE A 455 -15.52 10.64 2.51
CA ILE A 455 -14.78 10.27 1.28
C ILE A 455 -13.28 10.14 1.59
N LEU A 456 -12.73 11.05 2.40
CA LEU A 456 -11.32 10.98 2.80
C LEU A 456 -11.03 9.71 3.61
N ALA A 457 -11.90 9.34 4.54
CA ALA A 457 -11.80 8.09 5.30
C ALA A 457 -11.92 6.86 4.39
N ALA A 458 -12.89 6.84 3.47
CA ALA A 458 -13.04 5.76 2.49
C ALA A 458 -11.77 5.58 1.64
N THR A 459 -11.20 6.69 1.19
CA THR A 459 -9.98 6.72 0.37
C THR A 459 -8.78 6.18 1.15
N ALA A 460 -8.64 6.55 2.43
CA ALA A 460 -7.58 6.05 3.31
C ALA A 460 -7.60 4.52 3.43
N VAL A 461 -8.78 3.97 3.75
CA VAL A 461 -9.01 2.54 3.93
C VAL A 461 -8.78 1.79 2.61
N ALA A 462 -9.24 2.33 1.49
CA ALA A 462 -9.05 1.72 0.19
C ALA A 462 -7.58 1.70 -0.25
N ASN A 463 -6.84 2.77 -0.05
CA ASN A 463 -5.40 2.81 -0.39
C ASN A 463 -4.61 1.78 0.41
N ALA A 464 -4.93 1.59 1.69
CA ALA A 464 -4.35 0.51 2.49
C ALA A 464 -4.68 -0.87 1.90
N ALA A 465 -5.94 -1.12 1.55
CA ALA A 465 -6.36 -2.37 0.91
C ALA A 465 -5.64 -2.64 -0.42
N TYR A 466 -5.55 -1.65 -1.31
CA TYR A 466 -4.85 -1.79 -2.58
C TYR A 466 -3.37 -2.12 -2.37
N LYS A 467 -2.70 -1.44 -1.43
CA LYS A 467 -1.28 -1.69 -1.13
C LYS A 467 -1.04 -3.12 -0.64
N VAL A 468 -1.93 -3.64 0.19
CA VAL A 468 -1.87 -5.02 0.71
C VAL A 468 -2.03 -6.05 -0.40
N VAL A 469 -2.91 -5.80 -1.39
CA VAL A 469 -3.13 -6.71 -2.52
C VAL A 469 -2.02 -6.63 -3.57
N LEU A 470 -1.45 -5.43 -3.80
CA LEU A 470 -0.38 -5.19 -4.78
C LEU A 470 0.98 -5.76 -4.34
N ASP A 471 1.23 -5.85 -3.04
CA ASP A 471 2.42 -6.51 -2.47
C ASP A 471 2.00 -7.80 -1.75
N PRO A 472 1.74 -8.89 -2.49
CA PRO A 472 1.20 -10.13 -1.94
C PRO A 472 2.25 -10.87 -1.12
N ASN A 473 2.39 -10.46 0.14
CA ASN A 473 3.06 -11.24 1.17
C ASN A 473 2.01 -12.05 1.95
N GLN A 474 2.41 -13.17 2.56
CA GLN A 474 1.45 -14.03 3.28
C GLN A 474 0.68 -13.28 4.38
N ASN A 475 1.38 -12.47 5.17
CA ASN A 475 0.76 -11.62 6.19
C ASN A 475 -0.25 -10.66 5.56
N ASN A 476 0.12 -10.04 4.43
CA ASN A 476 -0.74 -9.10 3.72
C ASN A 476 -2.03 -9.78 3.22
N MET A 477 -1.94 -10.97 2.64
CA MET A 477 -3.13 -11.69 2.17
C MET A 477 -4.08 -12.10 3.31
N THR A 478 -3.54 -12.58 4.44
CA THR A 478 -4.38 -12.86 5.62
C THR A 478 -5.04 -11.59 6.19
N SER A 479 -4.33 -10.46 6.18
CA SER A 479 -4.88 -9.17 6.58
C SER A 479 -5.99 -8.70 5.63
N TRP A 480 -5.83 -8.92 4.33
CA TRP A 480 -6.86 -8.60 3.33
C TRP A 480 -8.12 -9.43 3.52
N ASP A 481 -7.99 -10.74 3.69
CA ASP A 481 -9.14 -11.63 3.92
C ASP A 481 -9.88 -11.25 5.21
N SER A 482 -9.13 -10.93 6.28
CA SER A 482 -9.71 -10.44 7.54
C SER A 482 -10.47 -9.12 7.34
N MET A 483 -9.89 -8.19 6.59
CA MET A 483 -10.53 -6.91 6.28
C MET A 483 -11.81 -7.10 5.46
N LYS A 484 -11.80 -8.05 4.51
CA LYS A 484 -12.97 -8.40 3.69
C LYS A 484 -14.10 -8.98 4.55
N GLU A 485 -13.80 -9.84 5.51
CA GLU A 485 -14.79 -10.38 6.45
C GLU A 485 -15.45 -9.27 7.27
N VAL A 486 -14.65 -8.34 7.80
CA VAL A 486 -15.14 -7.20 8.60
C VAL A 486 -16.04 -6.29 7.75
N LEU A 487 -15.59 -5.88 6.56
CA LEU A 487 -16.31 -4.93 5.72
C LEU A 487 -17.59 -5.51 5.11
N LEU A 488 -17.59 -6.77 4.71
CA LEU A 488 -18.75 -7.40 4.09
C LEU A 488 -19.77 -7.90 5.11
N THR A 489 -19.47 -7.83 6.42
CA THR A 489 -20.31 -8.35 7.51
C THR A 489 -20.96 -9.68 7.15
N ARG A 490 -20.17 -10.63 6.60
CA ARG A 490 -20.64 -11.98 6.23
C ARG A 490 -20.89 -12.80 7.50
N ALA A 491 -21.89 -12.40 8.28
CA ALA A 491 -22.39 -13.12 9.44
C ALA A 491 -23.05 -14.47 9.09
N SER A 492 -23.19 -14.80 7.80
CA SER A 492 -23.93 -15.98 7.32
C SER A 492 -23.09 -17.15 6.81
N SER A 493 -21.76 -17.07 6.74
CA SER A 493 -20.90 -18.25 6.49
C SER A 493 -19.89 -18.41 7.62
N ARG A 494 -20.31 -19.10 8.69
CA ARG A 494 -19.46 -19.48 9.82
C ARG A 494 -18.33 -20.40 9.33
N ASN A 495 -17.18 -19.83 9.00
CA ASN A 495 -15.93 -20.56 9.11
C ASN A 495 -15.53 -20.50 10.60
N GLU A 496 -15.87 -21.54 11.37
CA GLU A 496 -15.57 -21.62 12.81
C GLU A 496 -14.05 -21.64 13.11
N ASN A 497 -13.20 -21.81 12.09
CA ASN A 497 -11.78 -22.12 12.26
C ASN A 497 -10.89 -20.93 12.66
N ASP A 498 -11.33 -19.67 12.47
CA ASP A 498 -10.48 -18.48 12.71
C ASP A 498 -10.98 -17.53 13.81
N GLN A 499 -12.03 -17.90 14.56
CA GLN A 499 -12.49 -17.11 15.71
C GLN A 499 -11.48 -17.19 16.86
N LYS A 500 -10.71 -16.11 17.05
CA LYS A 500 -9.75 -15.97 18.15
C LYS A 500 -10.33 -15.07 19.23
N ILE A 501 -10.28 -15.54 20.47
CA ILE A 501 -10.64 -14.75 21.65
C ILE A 501 -9.36 -14.51 22.45
N ILE A 502 -9.03 -13.25 22.71
CA ILE A 502 -7.90 -12.86 23.55
C ILE A 502 -8.45 -12.61 24.96
N LEU A 503 -8.01 -13.43 25.91
CA LEU A 503 -8.40 -13.31 27.31
C LEU A 503 -7.27 -12.68 28.12
N TYR A 504 -7.58 -11.60 28.83
CA TYR A 504 -6.64 -10.92 29.71
C TYR A 504 -6.86 -11.38 31.15
N LEU A 505 -5.81 -11.94 31.76
CA LEU A 505 -5.84 -12.35 33.16
C LEU A 505 -5.63 -11.15 34.08
N SER A 506 -6.31 -11.15 35.23
CA SER A 506 -6.08 -10.15 36.27
C SER A 506 -4.66 -10.27 36.83
N LYS A 507 -4.05 -9.13 37.17
CA LYS A 507 -2.71 -9.11 37.79
C LYS A 507 -2.82 -9.67 39.21
N CYS A 508 -2.06 -10.72 39.53
CA CYS A 508 -1.94 -11.23 40.91
C CYS A 508 -1.01 -10.32 41.72
N SER A 509 -1.43 -9.93 42.93
CA SER A 509 -0.63 -9.17 43.90
C SER A 509 0.25 -10.05 44.81
N CYS A 510 0.31 -11.35 44.53
CA CYS A 510 0.88 -12.37 45.42
C CYS A 510 2.42 -12.45 45.45
N GLY A 511 3.15 -11.57 44.74
CA GLY A 511 4.62 -11.46 44.80
C GLY A 511 5.44 -12.67 44.32
N ASN A 512 4.79 -13.78 43.97
CA ASN A 512 5.44 -15.02 43.56
C ASN A 512 5.84 -15.00 42.08
N ASN A 513 7.06 -15.44 41.79
CA ASN A 513 7.54 -15.67 40.42
C ASN A 513 6.63 -16.72 39.73
N PHE A 514 6.29 -16.48 38.46
CA PHE A 514 5.48 -17.37 37.61
C PHE A 514 4.00 -17.56 38.00
N CYS A 515 3.42 -16.72 38.88
CA CYS A 515 2.00 -16.85 39.22
C CYS A 515 1.07 -16.62 38.01
N THR A 516 1.40 -15.66 37.15
CA THR A 516 0.63 -15.37 35.93
C THR A 516 0.68 -16.52 34.93
N GLU A 517 1.82 -17.19 34.79
CA GLU A 517 1.99 -18.37 33.92
C GLU A 517 1.23 -19.59 34.44
N ARG A 518 1.24 -19.82 35.76
CA ARG A 518 0.42 -20.89 36.36
C ARG A 518 -1.07 -20.62 36.19
N ALA A 519 -1.49 -19.37 36.37
CA ALA A 519 -2.87 -18.96 36.16
C ALA A 519 -3.28 -19.11 34.68
N SER A 520 -2.41 -18.78 33.73
CA SER A 520 -2.70 -18.96 32.30
C SER A 520 -2.83 -20.42 31.92
N LEU A 521 -1.97 -21.31 32.44
CA LEU A 521 -2.10 -22.76 32.23
C LEU A 521 -3.40 -23.32 32.82
N ALA A 522 -3.77 -22.89 34.03
CA ALA A 522 -5.03 -23.31 34.65
C ALA A 522 -6.26 -22.85 33.84
N VAL A 523 -6.28 -21.60 33.39
CA VAL A 523 -7.37 -21.07 32.54
C VAL A 523 -7.38 -21.75 31.17
N GLN A 524 -6.21 -22.02 30.58
CA GLN A 524 -6.10 -22.76 29.33
C GLN A 524 -6.68 -24.17 29.45
N ALA A 525 -6.39 -24.88 30.55
CA ALA A 525 -6.94 -26.20 30.80
C ALA A 525 -8.48 -26.18 30.92
N CYS A 526 -9.05 -25.17 31.58
CA CYS A 526 -10.51 -25.02 31.72
C CYS A 526 -11.22 -24.67 30.40
N LEU A 527 -10.56 -23.96 29.48
CA LEU A 527 -11.15 -23.49 28.23
C LEU A 527 -10.95 -24.46 27.06
N LYS A 528 -9.91 -25.30 27.12
CA LYS A 528 -9.65 -26.30 26.08
C LYS A 528 -10.80 -27.29 26.07
N ARG A 529 -11.57 -27.29 24.98
CA ARG A 529 -12.61 -28.29 24.77
C ARG A 529 -11.95 -29.66 24.61
N THR A 530 -12.23 -30.56 25.54
CA THR A 530 -11.82 -31.96 25.49
C THR A 530 -13.06 -32.81 25.23
N LYS A 531 -12.98 -33.70 24.26
CA LYS A 531 -14.03 -34.68 24.00
C LYS A 531 -13.51 -36.07 24.38
N VAL A 532 -14.43 -36.98 24.69
CA VAL A 532 -14.08 -38.38 24.98
C VAL A 532 -13.36 -39.04 23.79
N GLU A 533 -13.64 -38.60 22.56
CA GLU A 533 -12.94 -39.07 21.35
C GLU A 533 -11.45 -38.72 21.33
N ASP A 534 -11.05 -37.61 21.95
CA ASP A 534 -9.66 -37.17 21.97
C ASP A 534 -8.80 -38.06 22.88
N CYS A 535 -9.42 -38.63 23.92
CA CYS A 535 -8.77 -39.48 24.92
C CYS A 535 -9.00 -40.98 24.69
N ALA A 536 -9.85 -41.37 23.73
CA ALA A 536 -10.20 -42.75 23.49
C ALA A 536 -9.24 -43.44 22.53
N THR A 537 -8.68 -44.57 22.94
CA THR A 537 -7.80 -45.40 22.12
C THR A 537 -8.59 -46.41 21.29
N GLU A 538 -9.67 -46.96 21.84
CA GLU A 538 -10.50 -47.96 21.17
C GLU A 538 -11.97 -47.90 21.62
N PHE A 539 -12.88 -48.07 20.66
CA PHE A 539 -14.30 -48.29 20.88
C PHE A 539 -14.66 -49.70 20.42
N SER A 540 -15.01 -50.59 21.33
CA SER A 540 -15.42 -51.96 21.00
C SER A 540 -16.79 -52.29 21.60
N VAL A 541 -17.57 -53.13 20.91
CA VAL A 541 -18.86 -53.62 21.40
C VAL A 541 -18.80 -55.13 21.44
N GLN A 542 -18.89 -55.69 22.63
CA GLN A 542 -18.86 -57.12 22.86
C GLN A 542 -20.26 -57.63 23.18
N TYR A 543 -20.62 -58.76 22.56
CA TYR A 543 -21.83 -59.48 22.90
C TYR A 543 -21.51 -60.51 23.97
N GLN A 544 -22.02 -60.30 25.19
CA GLN A 544 -21.73 -61.18 26.31
C GLN A 544 -22.82 -62.27 26.40
N HIS A 545 -22.43 -63.53 26.17
CA HIS A 545 -23.34 -64.67 26.33
C HIS A 545 -23.64 -64.91 27.82
N GLN A 546 -24.92 -64.97 28.15
CA GLN A 546 -25.43 -65.00 29.53
C GLN A 546 -24.88 -66.19 30.32
N ASN A 547 -24.20 -65.92 31.43
CA ASN A 547 -24.13 -66.83 32.55
C ASN A 547 -24.46 -66.02 33.82
N MET A 548 -25.68 -66.25 34.31
CA MET A 548 -26.27 -65.88 35.60
C MET A 548 -26.13 -64.39 36.04
N GLU A 549 -27.28 -63.71 36.06
CA GLU A 549 -27.55 -62.40 36.69
C GLU A 549 -27.01 -61.11 36.04
N ALA A 550 -26.75 -61.08 34.73
CA ALA A 550 -26.50 -59.82 34.00
C ALA A 550 -27.68 -59.43 33.08
N THR A 551 -28.22 -58.22 33.26
CA THR A 551 -29.42 -57.69 32.59
C THR A 551 -29.21 -57.17 31.15
N HIS A 552 -27.99 -57.21 30.60
CA HIS A 552 -27.65 -56.55 29.33
C HIS A 552 -26.82 -57.46 28.40
N CYS A 553 -27.27 -57.66 27.15
CA CYS A 553 -26.63 -58.57 26.19
C CYS A 553 -25.50 -57.94 25.35
N LEU A 554 -25.41 -56.61 25.29
CA LEU A 554 -24.38 -55.86 24.55
C LEU A 554 -23.66 -54.93 25.51
N VAL A 555 -22.33 -55.05 25.58
CA VAL A 555 -21.47 -54.20 26.41
C VAL A 555 -20.54 -53.41 25.49
N GLY A 556 -20.60 -52.09 25.57
CA GLY A 556 -19.65 -51.21 24.91
C GLY A 556 -18.46 -50.92 25.83
N HIS A 557 -17.25 -51.13 25.34
CA HIS A 557 -16.01 -50.75 25.99
C HIS A 557 -15.40 -49.53 25.30
N ILE A 558 -15.06 -48.53 26.10
CA ILE A 558 -14.30 -47.36 25.66
C ILE A 558 -12.98 -47.40 26.43
N HIS A 559 -11.89 -47.69 25.72
CA HIS A 559 -10.56 -47.66 26.31
C HIS A 559 -10.00 -46.24 26.21
N LEU A 560 -9.52 -45.70 27.32
CA LEU A 560 -8.98 -44.34 27.41
C LEU A 560 -7.48 -44.37 27.68
N ASP A 561 -6.74 -43.44 27.08
CA ASP A 561 -5.29 -43.30 27.34
C ASP A 561 -5.06 -42.61 28.69
N LYS A 562 -4.49 -43.38 29.63
CA LYS A 562 -4.17 -42.90 30.97
C LYS A 562 -3.22 -41.69 30.95
N LYS A 563 -2.24 -41.65 30.05
CA LYS A 563 -1.26 -40.54 30.01
C LYS A 563 -1.94 -39.21 29.65
N GLN A 564 -2.86 -39.24 28.69
CA GLN A 564 -3.60 -38.05 28.29
C GLN A 564 -4.58 -37.59 29.38
N LEU A 565 -5.19 -38.51 30.13
CA LEU A 565 -6.04 -38.17 31.27
C LEU A 565 -5.24 -37.52 32.42
N ASP A 566 -4.05 -38.05 32.72
CA ASP A 566 -3.14 -37.50 33.73
C ASP A 566 -2.65 -36.10 33.34
N GLU A 567 -2.34 -35.86 32.06
CA GLU A 567 -1.94 -34.53 31.54
C GLU A 567 -3.07 -33.49 31.60
N MET A 568 -4.32 -33.93 31.46
CA MET A 568 -5.51 -33.07 31.53
C MET A 568 -6.07 -32.90 32.96
N ASN A 569 -5.53 -33.65 33.93
CA ASN A 569 -6.00 -33.70 35.32
C ASN A 569 -7.51 -34.04 35.44
N ILE A 570 -7.98 -35.02 34.65
CA ILE A 570 -9.38 -35.47 34.60
C ILE A 570 -9.48 -36.87 35.22
N SER A 571 -10.38 -37.06 36.19
CA SER A 571 -10.62 -38.38 36.77
C SER A 571 -11.64 -39.21 35.97
N MET A 572 -11.58 -40.54 36.11
CA MET A 572 -12.57 -41.44 35.51
C MET A 572 -14.00 -41.20 36.05
N GLU A 573 -14.11 -40.72 37.29
CA GLU A 573 -15.38 -40.38 37.92
C GLU A 573 -16.02 -39.16 37.27
N ASP A 574 -15.22 -38.12 36.96
CA ASP A 574 -15.68 -36.92 36.27
C ASP A 574 -16.25 -37.24 34.87
N ILE A 575 -15.57 -38.13 34.13
CA ILE A 575 -16.02 -38.58 32.81
C ILE A 575 -17.33 -39.35 32.94
N LEU A 576 -17.42 -40.29 33.89
CA LEU A 576 -18.62 -41.08 34.11
C LEU A 576 -19.81 -40.19 34.51
N GLN A 577 -19.59 -39.21 35.38
CA GLN A 577 -20.60 -38.23 35.77
C GLN A 577 -21.06 -37.39 34.58
N LYS A 578 -20.14 -36.86 33.76
CA LYS A 578 -20.49 -36.08 32.56
C LYS A 578 -21.24 -36.90 31.51
N CYS A 579 -20.87 -38.16 31.33
CA CYS A 579 -21.61 -39.08 30.45
C CYS A 579 -23.02 -39.37 30.99
N GLN A 580 -23.18 -39.56 32.30
CA GLN A 580 -24.49 -39.72 32.92
C GLN A 580 -25.36 -38.46 32.79
N GLU A 581 -24.80 -37.26 33.03
CA GLU A 581 -25.47 -35.97 32.83
C GLU A 581 -25.96 -35.82 31.39
N ALA A 582 -25.10 -36.10 30.39
CA ALA A 582 -25.45 -36.03 28.98
C ALA A 582 -26.54 -37.03 28.56
N ILE A 583 -26.53 -38.25 29.13
CA ILE A 583 -27.58 -39.25 28.91
C ILE A 583 -28.90 -38.77 29.55
N CYS A 584 -28.86 -38.21 30.76
CA CYS A 584 -30.03 -37.67 31.45
C CYS A 584 -30.66 -36.48 30.72
N GLU A 585 -29.86 -35.57 30.15
CA GLU A 585 -30.36 -34.48 29.30
C GLU A 585 -31.04 -35.00 28.03
N ARG A 586 -30.41 -35.97 27.34
CA ARG A 586 -30.99 -36.57 26.13
C ARG A 586 -32.25 -37.40 26.41
N ARG A 587 -32.39 -37.97 27.62
CA ARG A 587 -33.62 -38.63 28.08
C ARG A 587 -34.81 -37.66 28.20
N LYS A 588 -34.62 -36.34 28.27
CA LYS A 588 -35.73 -35.37 28.32
C LYS A 588 -36.40 -35.12 26.95
N LYS A 589 -35.77 -35.50 25.83
CA LYS A 589 -36.33 -35.35 24.47
C LYS A 589 -37.17 -36.59 24.10
N LYS A 590 -38.48 -36.43 23.83
CA LYS A 590 -39.39 -37.54 23.49
C LYS A 590 -39.09 -38.09 22.07
N GLY A 591 -38.87 -39.41 21.95
CA GLY A 591 -38.64 -40.12 20.68
C GLY A 591 -38.13 -41.57 20.88
N GLN A 592 -37.93 -42.34 19.81
CA GLN A 592 -37.43 -43.75 19.86
C GLN A 592 -36.11 -43.90 20.65
N VAL A 593 -35.25 -42.89 20.60
CA VAL A 593 -33.94 -42.85 21.31
C VAL A 593 -34.11 -42.89 22.83
N TYR A 594 -35.24 -42.40 23.37
CA TYR A 594 -35.54 -42.41 24.80
C TYR A 594 -35.61 -43.83 25.39
N GLN A 595 -36.22 -44.77 24.67
CA GLN A 595 -36.39 -46.16 25.09
C GLN A 595 -35.04 -46.89 25.20
N VAL A 596 -34.11 -46.59 24.29
CA VAL A 596 -32.75 -47.17 24.26
C VAL A 596 -31.89 -46.59 25.38
N LEU A 597 -31.88 -45.26 25.54
CA LEU A 597 -31.05 -44.59 26.56
C LEU A 597 -31.46 -44.91 28.00
N LYS A 598 -32.70 -45.33 28.26
CA LYS A 598 -33.18 -45.70 29.61
C LYS A 598 -32.52 -46.99 30.13
N ARG A 599 -32.05 -47.86 29.24
CA ARG A 599 -31.48 -49.18 29.56
C ARG A 599 -29.95 -49.20 29.65
N ILE A 600 -29.29 -48.05 29.43
CA ILE A 600 -27.82 -47.94 29.49
C ILE A 600 -27.39 -47.75 30.94
N VAL A 601 -26.46 -48.60 31.37
CA VAL A 601 -25.73 -48.49 32.63
C VAL A 601 -24.27 -48.21 32.28
N LEU A 602 -23.69 -47.18 32.90
CA LEU A 602 -22.28 -46.83 32.75
C LEU A 602 -21.52 -47.30 33.97
N SER A 603 -20.36 -47.92 33.75
CA SER A 603 -19.42 -48.32 34.79
C SER A 603 -18.01 -47.98 34.36
N SER A 604 -17.21 -47.41 35.24
CA SER A 604 -15.76 -47.26 35.08
C SER A 604 -15.06 -48.50 35.63
N ARG A 605 -13.93 -48.87 35.02
CA ARG A 605 -13.03 -49.94 35.47
C ARG A 605 -11.59 -49.46 35.42
#